data_AF-A0A1D8U2K6-F1
#
_entry.id   AF-A0A1D8U2K6-F1
#
_cell.length_a   1.000
_cell.length_b   1.000
_cell.length_c   1.000
_cell.angle_alpha   90.00
_cell.angle_beta   90.00
_cell.angle_gamma   90.00
#
_symmetry.space_group_name_H-M   'P 1'
#
loop_
_entity.id
_entity.type
_entity.pdbx_description
1 polymer ?
#
loop_
_entity_poly.entity_id
_entity_poly.type
_entity_poly.pdbx_seq_one_letter_code
_entity_poly.pdbx_strand_id
1 'polypeptide(L)'
;MGKGGRLHKGFCSKTYQKCQRINTQIGHIVSKRIVEIAEQFNSEAVVFENLKGWKPKGGRKRSNLRQRFHGWLKAKIRDFTQMKWTELGGKVIEVVAAYTSKLAYDGSGTVRRDSRNYALATFPSAKLFNAVRVAWPTANLNGAYNIGARGVLKLVRRNDNEGRSSKSSGRPPRSWACLCDLWTLRSSKVCIGHSHLAIATLRERR
;
A
#
# COMPACT_ATOMS: atom_id res chain seq x y z
N MET A 1 9.21 -22.53 38.17
CA MET A 1 9.51 -21.68 36.99
C MET A 1 10.74 -22.26 36.30
N GLY A 2 10.60 -22.74 35.06
CA GLY A 2 11.68 -23.48 34.37
C GLY A 2 12.91 -22.62 34.13
N LYS A 3 14.08 -23.10 34.57
CA LYS A 3 15.39 -22.48 34.35
C LYS A 3 15.60 -22.33 32.83
N GLY A 4 15.91 -21.11 32.38
CA GLY A 4 16.21 -20.82 30.97
C GLY A 4 17.50 -21.49 30.54
N GLY A 5 17.42 -22.76 30.13
CA GLY A 5 18.55 -23.52 29.59
C GLY A 5 18.90 -23.07 28.17
N ARG A 6 20.18 -23.18 27.81
CA ARG A 6 20.63 -23.04 26.42
C ARG A 6 19.98 -24.14 25.56
N LEU A 7 19.30 -23.75 24.49
CA LEU A 7 18.80 -24.69 23.48
C LEU A 7 19.99 -25.38 22.79
N HIS A 8 19.88 -26.67 22.51
CA HIS A 8 20.91 -27.40 21.78
C HIS A 8 20.98 -26.94 20.31
N LYS A 9 22.17 -27.05 19.69
CA LYS A 9 22.37 -26.70 18.28
C LYS A 9 21.43 -27.52 17.39
N GLY A 10 20.61 -26.85 16.59
CA GLY A 10 19.67 -27.52 15.67
C GLY A 10 18.27 -27.77 16.25
N PHE A 11 17.98 -27.32 17.48
CA PHE A 11 16.64 -27.37 18.06
C PHE A 11 15.58 -26.81 17.09
N CYS A 12 14.57 -27.63 16.77
CA CYS A 12 13.49 -27.32 15.82
C CYS A 12 13.92 -26.91 14.39
N SER A 13 15.16 -27.17 13.98
CA SER A 13 15.69 -26.77 12.66
C SER A 13 14.82 -27.20 11.48
N LYS A 14 14.36 -28.46 11.45
CA LYS A 14 13.46 -29.00 10.41
C LYS A 14 12.13 -28.23 10.34
N THR A 15 11.57 -27.85 11.48
CA THR A 15 10.33 -27.06 11.55
C THR A 15 10.55 -25.65 10.99
N TYR A 16 11.64 -24.99 11.36
CA TYR A 16 12.00 -23.68 10.81
C TYR A 16 12.20 -23.73 9.29
N GLN A 17 12.88 -24.76 8.78
CA GLN A 17 13.04 -24.98 7.35
C GLN A 17 11.68 -25.17 6.66
N LYS A 18 10.77 -25.97 7.23
CA LYS A 18 9.40 -26.14 6.71
C LYS A 18 8.66 -24.80 6.65
N CYS A 19 8.69 -24.01 7.73
CA CYS A 19 8.08 -22.68 7.75
C CYS A 19 8.69 -21.75 6.69
N GLN A 20 10.01 -21.79 6.49
CA GLN A 20 10.68 -20.98 5.47
C GLN A 20 10.27 -21.36 4.04
N ARG A 21 10.10 -22.66 3.76
CA ARG A 21 9.59 -23.17 2.48
C ARG A 21 8.15 -22.72 2.24
N ILE A 22 7.27 -22.86 3.23
CA ILE A 22 5.87 -22.39 3.16
C ILE A 22 5.81 -20.88 2.91
N ASN A 23 6.58 -20.09 3.67
CA ASN A 23 6.65 -18.64 3.49
C ASN A 23 7.18 -18.25 2.10
N THR A 24 8.12 -19.03 1.56
CA THR A 24 8.62 -18.83 0.21
C THR A 24 7.54 -19.11 -0.82
N GLN A 25 6.82 -20.22 -0.69
CA GLN A 25 5.71 -20.57 -1.57
C GLN A 25 4.59 -19.53 -1.55
N ILE A 26 4.17 -19.06 -0.36
CA ILE A 26 3.19 -17.98 -0.23
C ILE A 26 3.68 -16.72 -0.95
N GLY A 27 4.96 -16.36 -0.78
CA GLY A 27 5.56 -15.25 -1.50
C GLY A 27 5.44 -15.40 -3.02
N HIS A 28 5.73 -16.59 -3.56
CA HIS A 28 5.62 -16.85 -5.01
C HIS A 28 4.17 -16.76 -5.50
N ILE A 29 3.22 -17.36 -4.78
CA ILE A 29 1.79 -17.33 -5.14
C ILE A 29 1.27 -15.89 -5.19
N VAL A 30 1.52 -15.12 -4.11
CA VAL A 30 1.02 -13.74 -4.02
C VAL A 30 1.68 -12.85 -5.08
N SER A 31 2.99 -12.93 -5.24
CA SER A 31 3.70 -12.11 -6.24
C SER A 31 3.31 -12.44 -7.68
N LYS A 32 3.09 -13.73 -7.99
CA LYS A 32 2.56 -14.16 -9.29
C LYS A 32 1.19 -13.53 -9.54
N ARG A 33 0.28 -13.61 -8.56
CA ARG A 33 -1.06 -13.05 -8.70
C ARG A 33 -1.06 -11.53 -8.91
N ILE A 34 -0.16 -10.81 -8.23
CA ILE A 34 0.02 -9.36 -8.44
C ILE A 34 0.45 -9.08 -9.89
N VAL A 35 1.39 -9.86 -10.42
CA VAL A 35 1.87 -9.70 -11.81
C VAL A 35 0.78 -10.03 -12.83
N GLU A 36 0.05 -11.13 -12.66
CA GLU A 36 -1.08 -11.50 -13.53
C GLU A 36 -2.13 -10.38 -13.59
N ILE A 37 -2.44 -9.76 -12.44
CA ILE A 37 -3.36 -8.62 -12.39
C ILE A 37 -2.77 -7.41 -13.13
N ALA A 38 -1.49 -7.11 -12.91
CA ALA A 38 -0.83 -5.97 -13.57
C ALA A 38 -0.82 -6.13 -15.11
N GLU A 39 -0.55 -7.33 -15.59
CA GLU A 39 -0.61 -7.70 -17.01
C GLU A 39 -2.03 -7.60 -17.56
N GLN A 40 -3.03 -8.15 -16.85
CA GLN A 40 -4.44 -8.09 -17.24
C GLN A 40 -4.93 -6.63 -17.44
N PHE A 41 -4.45 -5.71 -16.61
CA PHE A 41 -4.80 -4.29 -16.70
C PHE A 41 -3.82 -3.48 -17.57
N ASN A 42 -2.88 -4.13 -18.26
CA ASN A 42 -1.84 -3.49 -19.07
C ASN A 42 -1.14 -2.34 -18.32
N SER A 43 -0.80 -2.59 -17.05
CA SER A 43 -0.19 -1.59 -16.19
C SER A 43 1.25 -1.31 -16.62
N GLU A 44 1.71 -0.05 -16.57
CA GLU A 44 3.14 0.25 -16.79
C GLU A 44 3.98 -0.11 -15.54
N ALA A 45 3.41 0.07 -14.35
CA ALA A 45 4.11 -0.11 -13.10
C ALA A 45 3.25 -0.67 -11.97
N VAL A 46 3.90 -1.44 -11.08
CA VAL A 46 3.35 -1.87 -9.79
C VAL A 46 3.96 -1.03 -8.69
N VAL A 47 3.12 -0.47 -7.82
CA VAL A 47 3.57 0.47 -6.77
C VAL A 47 3.43 -0.18 -5.40
N PHE A 48 4.52 -0.23 -4.64
CA PHE A 48 4.55 -0.67 -3.24
C PHE A 48 4.84 0.50 -2.31
N GLU A 49 4.31 0.41 -1.10
CA GLU A 49 4.77 1.24 0.00
C GLU A 49 6.17 0.81 0.47
N ASN A 50 7.03 1.80 0.71
CA ASN A 50 8.35 1.60 1.28
C ASN A 50 8.21 1.42 2.79
N LEU A 51 8.23 0.15 3.22
CA LEU A 51 8.18 -0.25 4.62
C LEU A 51 9.57 -0.53 5.21
N LYS A 52 10.65 -0.10 4.54
CA LYS A 52 12.02 -0.18 5.08
C LYS A 52 12.08 0.66 6.36
N GLY A 53 12.53 0.05 7.45
CA GLY A 53 12.58 0.69 8.77
C GLY A 53 11.28 0.66 9.57
N TRP A 54 10.15 0.23 9.01
CA TRP A 54 8.92 0.09 9.79
C TRP A 54 9.05 -1.05 10.80
N LYS A 55 8.91 -0.72 12.08
CA LYS A 55 8.85 -1.68 13.20
C LYS A 55 7.52 -1.50 13.94
N PRO A 56 6.85 -2.58 14.35
CA PRO A 56 5.64 -2.45 15.15
C PRO A 56 5.99 -1.75 16.46
N LYS A 57 5.17 -0.76 16.86
CA LYS A 57 5.17 -0.29 18.24
C LYS A 57 4.90 -1.53 19.11
N GLY A 58 5.76 -1.78 20.10
CA GLY A 58 5.69 -3.01 20.89
C GLY A 58 4.27 -3.25 21.39
N GLY A 59 3.73 -4.46 21.16
CA GLY A 59 2.43 -4.81 21.71
C GLY A 59 2.49 -4.95 23.23
N ARG A 60 1.34 -5.22 23.86
CA ARG A 60 1.24 -5.51 25.30
C ARG A 60 2.31 -6.54 25.73
N LYS A 61 2.82 -6.43 26.95
CA LYS A 61 3.77 -7.40 27.53
C LYS A 61 3.27 -8.83 27.27
N ARG A 62 4.14 -9.69 26.71
CA ARG A 62 3.84 -11.08 26.25
C ARG A 62 2.93 -11.24 25.03
N SER A 63 2.64 -10.16 24.29
CA SER A 63 1.92 -10.29 23.02
C SER A 63 2.79 -10.90 21.91
N ASN A 64 2.18 -11.70 21.05
CA ASN A 64 2.84 -12.29 19.88
C ASN A 64 2.97 -11.31 18.70
N LEU A 65 2.70 -10.02 18.90
CA LEU A 65 2.71 -9.03 17.81
C LEU A 65 4.08 -8.93 17.14
N ARG A 66 5.16 -8.93 17.92
CA ARG A 66 6.53 -8.91 17.38
C ARG A 66 6.85 -10.17 16.59
N GLN A 67 6.44 -11.34 17.08
CA GLN A 67 6.65 -12.62 16.39
C GLN A 67 5.89 -12.67 15.06
N ARG A 68 4.59 -12.29 15.07
CA ARG A 68 3.76 -12.20 13.86
C ARG A 68 4.34 -11.22 12.85
N PHE A 69 4.88 -10.09 13.33
CA PHE A 69 5.53 -9.10 12.49
C PHE A 69 6.75 -9.66 11.76
N HIS A 70 7.59 -10.46 12.42
CA HIS A 70 8.73 -11.12 11.77
C HIS A 70 8.31 -12.17 10.72
N GLY A 71 7.12 -12.76 10.87
CA GLY A 71 6.53 -13.64 9.86
C GLY A 71 5.92 -12.92 8.65
N TRP A 72 5.81 -11.58 8.67
CA TRP A 72 5.16 -10.85 7.60
C TRP A 72 6.06 -10.74 6.36
N LEU A 73 5.59 -11.30 5.25
CA LEU A 73 6.35 -11.49 4.00
C LEU A 73 6.47 -10.25 3.11
N LYS A 74 6.32 -9.03 3.67
CA LYS A 74 6.26 -7.78 2.89
C LYS A 74 7.44 -7.58 1.93
N ALA A 75 8.67 -7.83 2.39
CA ALA A 75 9.87 -7.69 1.57
C ALA A 75 9.94 -8.76 0.49
N LYS A 76 9.70 -10.02 0.87
CA LYS A 76 9.71 -11.16 -0.06
C LYS A 76 8.68 -11.02 -1.18
N ILE A 77 7.46 -10.57 -0.86
CA ILE A 77 6.42 -10.31 -1.87
C ILE A 77 6.90 -9.24 -2.85
N ARG A 78 7.42 -8.11 -2.35
CA ARG A 78 7.95 -7.04 -3.19
C ARG A 78 9.08 -7.53 -4.10
N ASP A 79 10.05 -8.28 -3.55
CA ASP A 79 11.22 -8.75 -4.30
C ASP A 79 10.82 -9.74 -5.40
N PHE A 80 9.92 -10.67 -5.06
CA PHE A 80 9.41 -11.65 -6.00
C PHE A 80 8.51 -11.03 -7.08
N THR A 81 7.79 -9.95 -6.76
CA THR A 81 7.04 -9.18 -7.75
C THR A 81 8.00 -8.41 -8.65
N GLN A 82 9.02 -7.75 -8.11
CA GLN A 82 10.05 -7.06 -8.90
C GLN A 82 10.68 -7.98 -9.94
N MET A 83 11.18 -9.15 -9.51
CA MET A 83 11.82 -10.09 -10.44
C MET A 83 10.89 -10.51 -11.58
N LYS A 84 9.65 -10.90 -11.27
CA LYS A 84 8.68 -11.34 -12.29
C LYS A 84 8.21 -10.21 -13.19
N TRP A 85 7.99 -9.02 -12.63
CA TRP A 85 7.43 -7.90 -13.36
C TRP A 85 8.46 -7.26 -14.29
N THR A 86 9.72 -7.17 -13.85
CA THR A 86 10.81 -6.67 -14.68
C THR A 86 11.13 -7.59 -15.85
N GLU A 87 10.97 -8.91 -15.68
CA GLU A 87 11.08 -9.86 -16.79
C GLU A 87 10.07 -9.56 -17.92
N LEU A 88 8.88 -9.08 -17.56
CA LEU A 88 7.83 -8.66 -18.50
C LEU A 88 7.99 -7.19 -18.98
N GLY A 89 9.12 -6.55 -18.70
CA GLY A 89 9.38 -5.14 -19.06
C GLY A 89 8.70 -4.11 -18.16
N GLY A 90 8.02 -4.56 -17.10
CA GLY A 90 7.31 -3.71 -16.15
C GLY A 90 8.22 -3.09 -15.08
N LYS A 91 7.79 -1.95 -14.53
CA LYS A 91 8.53 -1.25 -13.46
C LYS A 91 7.89 -1.47 -12.09
N VAL A 92 8.70 -1.65 -11.05
CA VAL A 92 8.21 -1.61 -9.67
C VAL A 92 8.71 -0.34 -8.99
N ILE A 93 7.82 0.33 -8.27
CA ILE A 93 8.07 1.64 -7.67
C ILE A 93 7.79 1.57 -6.18
N GLU A 94 8.71 2.11 -5.39
CA GLU A 94 8.52 2.29 -3.95
C GLU A 94 8.17 3.76 -3.62
N VAL A 95 7.12 3.96 -2.83
CA VAL A 95 6.65 5.28 -2.36
C VAL A 95 6.62 5.34 -0.84
N VAL A 96 6.75 6.54 -0.26
CA VAL A 96 6.69 6.73 1.19
C VAL A 96 5.34 6.22 1.73
N ALA A 97 5.38 5.35 2.76
CA ALA A 97 4.18 4.77 3.38
C ALA A 97 3.44 5.74 4.32
N ALA A 98 4.09 6.83 4.73
CA ALA A 98 3.55 7.75 5.72
C ALA A 98 2.21 8.34 5.24
N TYR A 99 1.21 8.29 6.14
CA TYR A 99 -0.12 8.87 5.96
C TYR A 99 -0.97 8.31 4.81
N THR A 100 -0.50 7.32 4.04
CA THR A 100 -1.23 6.73 2.90
C THR A 100 -2.63 6.25 3.28
N SER A 101 -2.75 5.62 4.43
CA SER A 101 -4.00 5.06 4.93
C SER A 101 -4.70 5.95 5.97
N LYS A 102 -4.10 7.10 6.35
CA LYS A 102 -4.64 8.08 7.31
C LYS A 102 -5.35 9.25 6.61
N LEU A 103 -4.89 9.63 5.41
CA LEU A 103 -5.55 10.64 4.60
C LEU A 103 -6.58 9.98 3.69
N ALA A 104 -7.74 10.62 3.54
CA ALA A 104 -8.79 10.20 2.64
C ALA A 104 -8.36 10.43 1.19
N TYR A 105 -8.52 9.41 0.34
CA TYR A 105 -8.10 9.48 -1.06
C TYR A 105 -8.81 10.58 -1.86
N ASP A 106 -10.02 10.97 -1.44
CA ASP A 106 -10.85 11.99 -2.07
C ASP A 106 -10.50 13.42 -1.62
N GLY A 107 -9.51 13.59 -0.73
CA GLY A 107 -9.09 14.90 -0.23
C GLY A 107 -9.96 15.44 0.90
N SER A 108 -10.92 14.68 1.40
CA SER A 108 -11.85 15.11 2.46
C SER A 108 -11.22 15.28 3.85
N GLY A 109 -9.94 14.91 4.01
CA GLY A 109 -9.19 15.09 5.25
C GLY A 109 -8.72 13.77 5.85
N THR A 110 -8.74 13.66 7.18
CA THR A 110 -8.27 12.46 7.90
C THR A 110 -9.40 11.45 8.07
N VAL A 111 -9.15 10.18 7.70
CA VAL A 111 -10.09 9.07 7.93
C VAL A 111 -10.08 8.62 9.40
N ARG A 112 -11.27 8.34 9.94
CA ARG A 112 -11.44 7.71 11.25
C ARG A 112 -11.52 6.20 11.09
N ARG A 113 -10.59 5.45 11.69
CA ARG A 113 -10.65 3.98 11.68
C ARG A 113 -11.58 3.46 12.76
N ASP A 114 -12.26 2.36 12.46
CA ASP A 114 -13.02 1.64 13.46
C ASP A 114 -12.07 0.98 14.47
N SER A 115 -12.39 1.09 15.76
CA SER A 115 -11.54 0.59 16.84
C SER A 115 -11.60 -0.94 17.00
N ARG A 116 -12.67 -1.58 16.52
CA ARG A 116 -12.89 -3.03 16.58
C ARG A 116 -12.45 -3.72 15.30
N ASN A 117 -12.69 -3.09 14.15
CA ASN A 117 -12.30 -3.60 12.84
C ASN A 117 -11.45 -2.56 12.08
N TYR A 118 -10.13 -2.69 12.21
CA TYR A 118 -9.17 -1.75 11.60
C TYR A 118 -9.18 -1.72 10.07
N ALA A 119 -9.85 -2.68 9.42
CA ALA A 119 -10.06 -2.68 7.97
C ALA A 119 -11.13 -1.66 7.54
N LEU A 120 -12.00 -1.21 8.45
CA LEU A 120 -13.05 -0.24 8.17
C LEU A 120 -12.59 1.18 8.51
N ALA A 121 -12.94 2.13 7.64
CA ALA A 121 -12.65 3.54 7.83
C ALA A 121 -13.90 4.38 7.48
N THR A 122 -14.10 5.45 8.24
CA THR A 122 -15.12 6.46 7.97
C THR A 122 -14.46 7.73 7.46
N PHE A 123 -14.93 8.20 6.32
CA PHE A 123 -14.43 9.39 5.66
C PHE A 123 -15.16 10.65 6.19
N PRO A 124 -14.49 11.80 6.26
CA PRO A 124 -15.14 13.08 6.58
C PRO A 124 -16.23 13.46 5.58
N SER A 125 -16.01 13.22 4.29
CA SER A 125 -16.95 13.51 3.20
C SER A 125 -18.18 12.62 3.18
N ALA A 126 -18.23 11.57 4.03
CA ALA A 126 -19.22 10.50 4.09
C ALA A 126 -20.35 10.66 3.06
N LYS A 127 -20.29 9.94 1.92
CA LYS A 127 -21.45 9.85 1.03
C LYS A 127 -22.62 9.32 1.86
N LEU A 128 -23.55 10.21 2.20
CA LEU A 128 -24.81 9.88 2.85
C LEU A 128 -25.64 9.12 1.82
N PHE A 129 -25.79 7.82 1.99
CA PHE A 129 -26.83 7.08 1.30
C PHE A 129 -27.98 6.94 2.30
N ASN A 130 -29.09 7.62 2.05
CA ASN A 130 -30.33 7.55 2.86
C ASN A 130 -30.14 7.75 4.37
N ALA A 131 -29.52 8.86 4.80
CA ALA A 131 -29.32 9.21 6.22
C ALA A 131 -28.51 8.21 7.08
N VAL A 132 -28.00 7.13 6.47
CA VAL A 132 -27.09 6.19 7.12
C VAL A 132 -25.67 6.49 6.66
N ARG A 133 -24.76 6.69 7.62
CA ARG A 133 -23.31 6.70 7.32
C ARG A 133 -22.90 5.28 6.94
N VAL A 134 -22.99 4.96 5.66
CA VAL A 134 -22.50 3.69 5.12
C VAL A 134 -20.98 3.67 5.16
N ALA A 135 -20.42 2.61 5.74
CA ALA A 135 -18.99 2.36 5.78
C ALA A 135 -18.50 1.91 4.39
N TRP A 136 -18.02 2.85 3.56
CA TRP A 136 -17.26 2.55 2.34
C TRP A 136 -16.13 3.57 2.18
N PRO A 137 -14.91 3.20 1.74
CA PRO A 137 -14.31 1.90 1.48
C PRO A 137 -13.42 1.40 2.65
N THR A 138 -12.84 0.19 2.52
CA THR A 138 -11.86 -0.32 3.49
C THR A 138 -10.64 0.61 3.58
N ALA A 139 -10.03 0.71 4.77
CA ALA A 139 -8.79 1.45 5.00
C ALA A 139 -7.66 0.98 4.06
N ASN A 140 -7.70 -0.29 3.64
CA ASN A 140 -6.78 -0.89 2.69
C ASN A 140 -6.96 -0.31 1.29
N LEU A 141 -8.20 -0.19 0.80
CA LEU A 141 -8.48 0.38 -0.51
C LEU A 141 -8.12 1.88 -0.55
N ASN A 142 -8.44 2.62 0.51
CA ASN A 142 -7.99 4.00 0.67
C ASN A 142 -6.45 4.12 0.57
N GLY A 143 -5.74 3.27 1.31
CA GLY A 143 -4.29 3.21 1.26
C GLY A 143 -3.76 2.89 -0.14
N ALA A 144 -4.36 1.91 -0.82
CA ALA A 144 -3.98 1.51 -2.17
C ALA A 144 -4.14 2.65 -3.19
N TYR A 145 -5.24 3.40 -3.14
CA TYR A 145 -5.44 4.57 -4.02
C TYR A 145 -4.37 5.64 -3.80
N ASN A 146 -4.03 5.94 -2.55
CA ASN A 146 -3.01 6.94 -2.24
C ASN A 146 -1.59 6.47 -2.61
N ILE A 147 -1.29 5.17 -2.44
CA ILE A 147 -0.04 4.56 -2.90
C ILE A 147 0.07 4.67 -4.43
N GLY A 148 -0.98 4.28 -5.15
CA GLY A 148 -1.05 4.40 -6.61
C GLY A 148 -0.87 5.84 -7.08
N ALA A 149 -1.54 6.80 -6.43
CA ALA A 149 -1.43 8.23 -6.76
C ALA A 149 0.01 8.74 -6.65
N ARG A 150 0.72 8.38 -5.57
CA ARG A 150 2.14 8.71 -5.39
C ARG A 150 3.02 8.04 -6.44
N GLY A 151 2.71 6.81 -6.83
CA GLY A 151 3.44 6.10 -7.88
C GLY A 151 3.31 6.78 -9.24
N VAL A 152 2.09 7.18 -9.61
CA VAL A 152 1.84 7.96 -10.85
C VAL A 152 2.60 9.28 -10.82
N LEU A 153 2.56 10.02 -9.70
CA LEU A 153 3.33 11.26 -9.57
C LEU A 153 4.83 11.03 -9.73
N LYS A 154 5.37 9.93 -9.18
CA LYS A 154 6.79 9.56 -9.30
C LYS A 154 7.19 9.15 -10.72
N LEU A 155 6.27 8.56 -11.49
CA LEU A 155 6.48 8.26 -12.91
C LEU A 155 6.46 9.51 -13.79
N VAL A 156 5.41 10.32 -13.64
CA VAL A 156 5.15 11.47 -14.51
C VAL A 156 6.12 12.62 -14.22
N ARG A 157 6.48 12.83 -12.95
CA ARG A 157 7.35 13.93 -12.53
C ARG A 157 8.74 13.39 -12.24
N ARG A 158 9.53 13.15 -13.29
CA ARG A 158 10.96 12.87 -13.15
C ARG A 158 11.63 14.01 -12.36
N ASN A 159 12.18 13.69 -11.19
CA ASN A 159 13.22 14.44 -10.45
C ASN A 159 12.90 15.76 -9.73
N ASP A 160 11.65 16.19 -9.58
CA ASP A 160 11.35 17.33 -8.69
C ASP A 160 11.29 16.92 -7.21
N ASN A 161 12.48 16.67 -6.64
CA ASN A 161 12.80 16.53 -5.21
C ASN A 161 11.64 16.08 -4.31
N GLU A 162 11.65 14.80 -3.91
CA GLU A 162 10.94 14.27 -2.73
C GLU A 162 11.33 15.10 -1.48
N GLY A 163 10.78 16.31 -1.31
CA GLY A 163 11.25 17.22 -0.27
C GLY A 163 10.63 18.62 -0.23
N ARG A 164 9.91 19.07 -1.27
CA ARG A 164 9.22 20.36 -1.17
C ARG A 164 7.95 20.24 -0.32
N SER A 165 8.05 20.58 0.97
CA SER A 165 6.91 21.04 1.74
C SER A 165 6.31 22.25 1.00
N SER A 166 5.02 22.22 0.74
CA SER A 166 4.32 23.44 0.33
C SER A 166 4.21 24.33 1.56
N LYS A 167 4.68 25.58 1.46
CA LYS A 167 4.53 26.62 2.49
C LYS A 167 3.06 26.99 2.79
N SER A 168 2.09 26.36 2.12
CA SER A 168 0.66 26.54 2.41
C SER A 168 0.25 25.69 3.62
N SER A 169 -0.27 26.33 4.64
CA SER A 169 -0.67 25.78 5.95
C SER A 169 -1.73 24.67 5.92
N GLY A 170 -2.32 24.34 4.76
CA GLY A 170 -3.39 23.34 4.64
C GLY A 170 -3.10 22.11 3.79
N ARG A 171 -1.98 22.07 3.04
CA ARG A 171 -1.67 20.93 2.16
C ARG A 171 -0.64 20.00 2.81
N PRO A 172 -0.90 18.68 2.85
CA PRO A 172 0.12 17.74 3.28
C PRO A 172 1.33 17.85 2.32
N PRO A 173 2.57 17.61 2.79
CA PRO A 173 3.76 17.56 1.97
C PRO A 173 3.51 16.80 0.66
N ARG A 174 4.19 17.17 -0.44
CA ARG A 174 4.00 16.50 -1.74
C ARG A 174 4.27 14.99 -1.72
N SER A 175 5.15 14.55 -0.82
CA SER A 175 5.40 13.12 -0.55
C SER A 175 4.17 12.41 0.04
N TRP A 176 3.16 13.16 0.48
CA TRP A 176 1.91 12.68 1.06
C TRP A 176 0.69 12.85 0.14
N ALA A 177 0.91 12.94 -1.18
CA ALA A 177 -0.16 13.04 -2.15
C ALA A 177 -1.22 11.94 -2.00
N CYS A 178 -2.46 12.30 -2.32
CA CYS A 178 -3.64 11.47 -2.33
C CYS A 178 -4.21 11.38 -3.76
N LEU A 179 -5.18 10.47 -3.99
CA LEU A 179 -5.78 10.30 -5.33
C LEU A 179 -6.39 11.59 -5.89
N CYS A 180 -7.02 12.41 -5.04
CA CYS A 180 -7.59 13.70 -5.43
C CYS A 180 -6.60 14.66 -6.10
N ASP A 181 -5.31 14.59 -5.73
CA ASP A 181 -4.28 15.45 -6.31
C ASP A 181 -4.06 15.16 -7.80
N LEU A 182 -4.30 13.92 -8.24
CA LEU A 182 -4.26 13.55 -9.65
C LEU A 182 -5.47 14.11 -10.42
N TRP A 183 -6.64 14.20 -9.80
CA TRP A 183 -7.83 14.78 -10.44
C TRP A 183 -7.64 16.26 -10.74
N THR A 184 -7.05 17.01 -9.80
CA THR A 184 -6.77 18.44 -9.98
C THR A 184 -5.73 18.66 -11.07
N LEU A 185 -4.71 17.80 -11.16
CA LEU A 185 -3.67 17.91 -12.19
C LEU A 185 -4.21 17.84 -13.61
N ARG A 186 -5.17 16.95 -13.85
CA ARG A 186 -5.85 16.83 -15.14
C ARG A 186 -6.63 18.09 -15.53
N SER A 187 -7.11 18.88 -14.55
CA SER A 187 -7.88 20.11 -14.81
C SER A 187 -7.00 21.31 -15.14
N SER A 188 -5.75 21.36 -14.70
CA SER A 188 -4.93 22.58 -14.77
C SER A 188 -3.93 22.66 -15.93
N LYS A 189 -3.76 21.59 -16.72
CA LYS A 189 -3.12 21.53 -18.05
C LYS A 189 -2.95 20.06 -18.38
N VAL A 190 -3.39 19.65 -19.57
CA VAL A 190 -2.54 19.04 -20.59
C VAL A 190 -3.42 18.38 -21.67
N CYS A 191 -3.40 18.97 -22.87
CA CYS A 191 -3.58 18.26 -24.12
C CYS A 191 -2.35 17.33 -24.29
N ILE A 192 -2.41 16.10 -23.75
CA ILE A 192 -1.47 15.03 -24.10
C ILE A 192 -2.16 14.28 -25.22
N GLY A 193 -1.51 14.22 -26.37
CA GLY A 193 -1.92 13.38 -27.49
C GLY A 193 -2.21 11.95 -27.02
N HIS A 194 -3.27 11.39 -27.59
CA HIS A 194 -3.79 10.05 -27.36
C HIS A 194 -2.73 9.01 -27.00
N SER A 195 -2.67 8.65 -25.72
CA SER A 195 -2.30 7.31 -25.25
C SER A 195 -3.00 7.10 -23.91
N HIS A 196 -3.96 6.19 -23.91
CA HIS A 196 -4.95 5.96 -22.86
C HIS A 196 -4.31 5.71 -21.48
N LEU A 197 -4.43 6.69 -20.59
CA LEU A 197 -4.49 6.43 -19.14
C LEU A 197 -5.97 6.41 -18.73
N ALA A 198 -6.66 5.31 -19.07
CA ALA A 198 -8.04 5.09 -18.66
C ALA A 198 -8.06 4.51 -17.24
N ILE A 199 -8.15 5.36 -16.21
CA ILE A 199 -8.69 4.92 -14.93
C ILE A 199 -10.20 4.72 -15.16
N ALA A 200 -10.59 3.49 -15.49
CA ALA A 200 -11.97 3.10 -15.63
C ALA A 200 -12.68 3.24 -14.27
N THR A 201 -13.33 4.37 -14.05
CA THR A 201 -14.43 4.47 -13.09
C THR A 201 -15.54 3.55 -13.57
N LEU A 202 -15.74 2.45 -12.86
CA LEU A 202 -16.98 1.66 -12.90
C LEU A 202 -18.14 2.59 -12.58
N ARG A 203 -18.76 3.12 -13.64
CA ARG A 203 -20.09 3.68 -13.61
C ARG A 203 -21.00 2.58 -14.11
N GLU A 204 -21.53 1.84 -13.15
CA GLU A 204 -22.61 0.86 -13.32
C GLU A 204 -23.72 1.50 -14.18
N ARG A 205 -23.96 0.93 -15.35
CA ARG A 205 -25.17 1.19 -16.15
C ARG A 205 -25.96 -0.11 -16.17
N ARG A 206 -27.15 0.00 -15.59
CA ARG A 206 -28.30 -0.92 -15.57
C ARG A 206 -28.19 -2.07 -14.59
#